data_AF-A0A5Q4H231-F1
#
_entry.id   AF-A0A5Q4H231-F1
#
_cell.length_a   1.000
_cell.length_b   1.000
_cell.length_c   1.000
_cell.angle_alpha   90.00
_cell.angle_beta   90.00
_cell.angle_gamma   90.00
#
_symmetry.space_group_name_H-M   'P 1'
#
loop_
_entity.id
_entity.type
_entity.pdbx_description
1 polymer ?
#
loop_
_entity_poly.entity_id
_entity_poly.type
_entity_poly.pdbx_seq_one_letter_code
_entity_poly.pdbx_strand_id
1 'polypeptide(L)' 'MNSLMFAWVTPGPMEMLIILAIFLLLFGGRQLPSLMKNLGASAREFKKGVQGMDEELDDATRSLKDDKSE' A
#
# COMPACT_ATOMS: atom_id res chain seq x y z
N MET A 1 -13.73 -6.21 30.80
CA MET A 1 -13.80 -4.90 30.09
C MET A 1 -13.12 -5.08 28.73
N ASN A 2 -13.73 -5.02 27.54
CA ASN A 2 -15.11 -4.89 27.12
C ASN A 2 -15.27 -5.58 25.75
N SER A 3 -15.27 -6.91 25.69
CA SER A 3 -15.39 -7.70 24.44
C SER A 3 -16.68 -7.41 23.67
N LEU A 4 -17.69 -6.86 24.36
CA LEU A 4 -18.97 -6.43 23.79
C LEU A 4 -18.86 -5.23 22.83
N MET A 5 -17.86 -4.34 22.99
CA MET A 5 -17.65 -3.27 22.01
C MET A 5 -17.00 -3.79 20.73
N PHE A 6 -16.06 -4.73 20.86
CA PHE A 6 -15.40 -5.32 19.69
C PHE A 6 -16.35 -6.18 18.87
N ALA A 7 -17.23 -6.95 19.52
CA ALA A 7 -18.23 -7.78 18.84
C ALA A 7 -19.24 -7.00 17.99
N TRP A 8 -19.48 -5.72 18.28
CA TRP A 8 -20.34 -4.84 17.46
C TRP A 8 -19.56 -4.07 16.39
N VAL A 9 -18.25 -3.86 16.60
CA VAL A 9 -17.37 -3.10 15.67
C VAL A 9 -16.73 -3.99 14.62
N THR A 10 -16.57 -5.29 14.87
CA THR A 10 -16.05 -6.24 13.88
C THR A 10 -17.21 -6.87 13.11
N PRO A 11 -17.59 -6.33 11.93
CA PRO A 11 -18.62 -6.97 11.12
C PRO A 11 -18.17 -8.39 10.76
N GLY A 12 -19.07 -9.35 10.91
CA GLY A 12 -18.82 -10.73 10.54
C GLY A 12 -18.55 -10.88 9.03
N PRO A 13 -18.05 -12.04 8.59
CA PRO A 13 -17.77 -12.28 7.17
C PRO A 13 -18.97 -12.03 6.24
N MET A 14 -20.19 -12.33 6.73
CA MET A 14 -21.44 -12.06 6.00
C MET A 14 -21.76 -10.57 5.90
N GLU A 15 -21.55 -9.81 6.99
CA GLU A 15 -21.80 -8.37 7.01
C GLU A 15 -20.77 -7.63 6.14
N MET A 16 -19.51 -8.05 6.17
CA MET A 16 -18.46 -7.58 5.25
C MET A 16 -18.87 -7.78 3.78
N LEU A 17 -19.44 -8.93 3.44
CA LEU A 17 -19.95 -9.22 2.10
C LEU A 17 -21.10 -8.30 1.68
N ILE A 18 -22.03 -8.01 2.60
CA ILE A 18 -23.14 -7.08 2.36
C ILE A 18 -22.62 -5.66 2.15
N ILE A 19 -21.69 -5.19 3.00
CA ILE A 19 -21.06 -3.87 2.85
C ILE A 19 -20.34 -3.80 1.51
N LEU A 20 -19.58 -4.83 1.13
CA LEU A 20 -18.92 -4.90 -0.17
C LEU A 20 -19.91 -4.84 -1.33
N ALA A 21 -21.05 -5.54 -1.23
CA ALA A 21 -22.11 -5.48 -2.23
C ALA A 21 -22.71 -4.07 -2.36
N ILE A 22 -22.96 -3.37 -1.25
CA ILE A 22 -23.44 -1.98 -1.26
C ILE A 22 -22.38 -1.05 -1.87
N PHE A 23 -21.12 -1.19 -1.49
CA PHE A 23 -20.01 -0.45 -2.10
C PHE A 23 -19.93 -0.67 -3.61
N LEU A 24 -20.09 -1.92 -4.06
CA LEU A 24 -20.12 -2.27 -5.48
C LEU A 24 -21.34 -1.70 -6.21
N LEU A 25 -22.48 -1.54 -5.54
CA LEU A 25 -23.66 -0.86 -6.12
C LEU A 25 -23.46 0.65 -6.25
N LEU A 26 -22.84 1.29 -5.25
CA LEU A 26 -22.58 2.74 -5.26
C LEU A 26 -21.47 3.15 -6.23
N PHE A 27 -20.35 2.41 -6.21
CA PHE A 27 -19.18 2.71 -7.03
C PHE A 27 -19.18 1.95 -8.36
N GLY A 28 -19.97 0.88 -8.49
CA GLY A 28 -19.95 -0.02 -9.64
C GLY A 28 -18.83 -1.08 -9.54
N GLY A 29 -19.11 -2.29 -10.04
CA GLY A 29 -18.16 -3.40 -10.01
C GLY A 29 -16.86 -3.18 -10.81
N ARG A 30 -16.82 -2.17 -11.68
CA ARG A 30 -15.64 -1.85 -12.51
C ARG A 30 -14.71 -0.82 -11.87
N GLN A 31 -15.20 -0.03 -10.90
CA GLN A 31 -14.46 1.07 -10.31
C GLN A 31 -13.44 0.58 -9.26
N LEU A 32 -13.84 -0.34 -8.38
CA LEU A 32 -12.95 -0.93 -7.36
C LEU A 32 -11.68 -1.57 -7.97
N PRO A 33 -11.79 -2.46 -8.99
CA PRO A 33 -10.61 -3.05 -9.63
C PRO A 33 -9.74 -2.03 -10.38
N SER A 34 -10.35 -1.00 -10.98
CA SER A 34 -9.61 0.04 -11.70
C SER A 34 -8.80 0.91 -10.75
N LEU A 35 -9.37 1.31 -9.62
CA LEU A 35 -8.68 2.05 -8.56
C LEU A 35 -7.52 1.24 -7.97
N MET A 36 -7.75 -0.06 -7.68
CA MET A 36 -6.69 -0.95 -7.19
C MET A 36 -5.55 -1.11 -8.20
N LYS A 37 -5.86 -1.24 -9.50
CA LYS A 37 -4.84 -1.33 -10.56
C LYS A 37 -3.98 -0.07 -10.61
N ASN A 38 -4.60 1.11 -10.57
CA ASN A 38 -3.90 2.39 -10.62
C ASN A 38 -3.08 2.63 -9.35
N LEU A 39 -3.65 2.35 -8.17
CA LEU A 39 -2.95 2.45 -6.89
C LEU A 39 -1.78 1.45 -6.81
N GLY A 40 -1.97 0.22 -7.29
CA GLY A 40 -0.93 -0.80 -7.33
C GLY A 40 0.21 -0.45 -8.29
N ALA A 41 -0.12 0.13 -9.45
CA ALA A 41 0.88 0.64 -10.39
C ALA A 41 1.70 1.78 -9.74
N SER A 42 1.02 2.75 -9.14
CA SER A 42 1.66 3.87 -8.42
C SER A 42 2.53 3.39 -7.25
N ALA A 43 2.03 2.46 -6.43
CA ALA A 43 2.80 1.88 -5.33
C ALA A 43 4.03 1.10 -5.81
N ARG A 44 3.94 0.41 -6.95
CA ARG A 44 5.06 -0.32 -7.55
C ARG A 44 6.14 0.63 -8.07
N GLU A 45 5.76 1.71 -8.75
CA GLU A 45 6.70 2.73 -9.22
C GLU A 45 7.31 3.49 -8.06
N PHE A 46 6.52 3.83 -7.03
CA PHE A 46 7.00 4.44 -5.80
C PHE A 46 8.07 3.58 -5.13
N LYS A 47 7.82 2.27 -4.97
CA LYS A 47 8.79 1.34 -4.39
C LYS A 47 10.08 1.27 -5.21
N LYS A 48 9.99 1.24 -6.54
CA LYS A 48 11.16 1.24 -7.43
C LYS A 48 11.97 2.52 -7.31
N GLY A 49 11.30 3.67 -7.25
CA GLY A 49 11.96 4.97 -7.07
C GLY A 49 12.73 5.03 -5.75
N VAL A 50 12.11 4.61 -4.66
CA VAL A 50 12.76 4.56 -3.34
C VAL A 50 13.97 3.62 -3.33
N GLN A 51 13.86 2.42 -3.91
CA GLN A 51 14.98 1.48 -3.97
C GLN A 51 16.14 1.99 -4.84
N GLY A 52 15.85 2.60 -5.99
CA GLY A 52 16.89 3.18 -6.85
C GLY A 52 17.64 4.33 -6.16
N MET A 53 16.94 5.14 -5.36
CA MET A 53 17.57 6.20 -4.56
C MET A 53 18.49 5.64 -3.47
N ASP A 54 18.08 4.58 -2.76
CA ASP A 54 18.92 3.95 -1.74
C ASP A 54 20.22 3.38 -2.34
N GLU A 55 20.14 2.77 -3.52
CA GLU A 55 21.31 2.24 -4.25
C GLU A 55 22.25 3.37 -4.72
N GLU A 56 21.70 4.46 -5.25
CA GLU A 56 22.47 5.63 -5.70
C GLU A 56 23.18 6.35 -4.53
N LEU A 57 22.52 6.40 -3.35
CA LEU A 57 23.11 6.95 -2.13
C LEU A 57 24.24 6.07 -1.56
N ASP A 58 24.14 4.74 -1.61
CA ASP A 58 25.21 3.83 -1.17
C ASP A 58 26.43 3.92 -2.09
N ASP A 59 26.21 4.02 -3.41
CA ASP A 59 27.28 4.14 -4.40
C ASP A 59 28.00 5.50 -4.32
N ALA A 60 27.24 6.59 -4.11
CA ALA A 60 27.82 7.91 -3.84
C ALA A 60 28.63 7.92 -2.53
N THR A 61 28.13 7.25 -1.49
CA THR A 61 28.81 7.19 -0.19
C THR A 61 30.11 6.37 -0.25
N ARG A 62 30.15 5.28 -1.03
CA ARG A 62 31.38 4.51 -1.27
C ARG A 62 32.40 5.30 -2.08
N SER A 63 31.94 5.97 -3.14
CA SER A 63 32.81 6.80 -3.99
C SER A 63 33.48 7.95 -3.21
N LEU A 64 32.77 8.54 -2.25
CA LEU A 64 33.31 9.58 -1.36
C LEU A 64 34.28 9.04 -0.28
N LYS A 65 34.30 7.72 -0.05
CA LYS A 65 35.12 7.09 0.98
C LYS A 65 36.45 6.57 0.43
N ASP A 66 36.50 6.19 -0.84
CA ASP A 66 37.74 5.80 -1.54
C ASP A 66 38.64 7.01 -1.84
N ASP A 67 38.06 8.16 -2.21
CA ASP A 67 38.81 9.41 -2.52
C ASP A 67 39.50 10.04 -1.28
N LYS A 68 39.06 9.68 -0.07
CA LYS A 68 39.59 10.23 1.19
C LYS A 68 40.69 9.37 1.82
N SER A 69 41.06 8.27 1.18
CA SER A 69 42.10 7.33 1.63
C SER A 69 43.40 7.38 0.81
N GLU A 70 43.47 8.21 -0.24
CA GLU A 70 44.73 8.68 -0.85
C GLU A 70 45.19 10.00 -0.22
#